data_AF-A0A7Y5L970-F1
#
_entry.id   AF-A0A7Y5L970-F1
#
_cell.length_a   1.000
_cell.length_b   1.000
_cell.length_c   1.000
_cell.angle_alpha   90.00
_cell.angle_beta   90.00
_cell.angle_gamma   90.00
#
_symmetry.space_group_name_H-M   'P 1'
#
loop_
_entity.id
_entity.type
_entity.pdbx_description
1 polymer ?
#
loop_
_entity_poly.entity_id
_entity_poly.type
_entity_poly.pdbx_seq_one_letter_code
_entity_poly.pdbx_strand_id
1 'polypeptide(L)'
;MKTDADLPLKNLYTADDVPAAPENAGEYPFTRGLFAEMYRAKLWTMRQYSGYATAEDTNARFHYLLSQGQTGLSTAFDLPTQMGYDSDHKLADGEVGKVGVAISSIEDMERLFAGIRLEEVTTSMTINATASILLALYIAVAKKQNADLKAISGTVQNDI
;
A
#
# COMPACT_ATOMS: atom_id res chain seq x y z
N MET A 1 0.76 -34.00 -15.50
CA MET A 1 0.09 -32.68 -15.62
C MET A 1 1.16 -31.61 -15.46
N LYS A 2 0.94 -30.35 -15.87
CA LYS A 2 1.86 -29.24 -15.59
C LYS A 2 1.10 -28.05 -15.04
N THR A 3 1.77 -27.20 -14.27
CA THR A 3 1.26 -25.87 -13.94
C THR A 3 1.41 -24.92 -15.13
N ASP A 4 0.79 -23.75 -15.07
CA ASP A 4 0.98 -22.68 -16.07
C ASP A 4 2.42 -22.13 -16.12
N ALA A 5 3.22 -22.42 -15.08
CA ALA A 5 4.66 -22.13 -15.03
C ALA A 5 5.52 -23.30 -15.53
N ASP A 6 4.95 -24.24 -16.28
CA ASP A 6 5.60 -25.42 -16.85
C ASP A 6 6.19 -26.43 -15.86
N LEU A 7 5.84 -26.33 -14.57
CA LEU A 7 6.32 -27.27 -13.55
C LEU A 7 5.56 -28.60 -13.66
N PRO A 8 6.26 -29.75 -13.75
CA PRO A 8 5.61 -31.05 -13.81
C PRO A 8 4.92 -31.37 -12.48
N LEU A 9 3.65 -31.76 -12.57
CA LEU A 9 2.84 -32.24 -11.46
C LEU A 9 2.67 -33.75 -11.54
N LYS A 10 3.06 -34.43 -10.45
CA LYS A 10 2.78 -35.86 -10.22
C LYS A 10 1.32 -36.04 -9.84
N ASN A 11 0.76 -37.22 -10.11
CA ASN A 11 -0.61 -37.56 -9.69
C ASN A 11 -0.73 -37.80 -8.18
N LEU A 12 0.39 -38.13 -7.53
CA LEU A 12 0.51 -38.35 -6.09
C LEU A 12 1.92 -37.93 -5.67
N TYR A 13 2.00 -37.22 -4.54
CA TYR A 13 3.25 -36.91 -3.85
C TYR A 13 3.31 -37.74 -2.55
N THR A 14 4.47 -38.32 -2.25
CA THR A 14 4.71 -39.13 -1.05
C THR A 14 5.79 -38.50 -0.17
N ALA A 15 6.15 -39.14 0.94
CA ALA A 15 7.25 -38.70 1.80
C ALA A 15 8.61 -38.66 1.05
N ASP A 16 8.76 -39.44 -0.03
CA ASP A 16 9.97 -39.47 -0.85
C ASP A 16 10.14 -38.20 -1.71
N ASP A 17 9.10 -37.35 -1.79
CA ASP A 17 9.08 -36.13 -2.58
C ASP A 17 9.39 -34.86 -1.76
N VAL A 18 9.60 -34.99 -0.44
CA VAL A 18 9.77 -33.86 0.49
C VAL A 18 11.24 -33.73 0.90
N PRO A 19 11.78 -32.50 1.07
CA PRO A 19 13.11 -32.31 1.63
C PRO A 19 13.29 -32.98 3.00
N ALA A 20 14.50 -33.50 3.27
CA ALA A 20 14.78 -34.33 4.43
C ALA A 20 14.70 -33.62 5.80
N ALA A 21 14.86 -32.29 5.84
CA ALA A 21 14.86 -31.53 7.08
C ALA A 21 13.86 -30.36 6.99
N PRO A 22 12.90 -30.25 7.93
CA PRO A 22 12.03 -29.08 8.00
C PRO A 22 12.80 -27.87 8.55
N GLU A 23 12.67 -26.74 7.88
CA GLU A 23 13.20 -25.45 8.35
C GLU A 23 12.34 -24.87 9.48
N ASN A 24 12.89 -23.91 10.24
CA ASN A 24 12.16 -23.12 11.23
C ASN A 24 11.68 -21.79 10.64
N ALA A 25 10.55 -21.27 11.11
CA ALA A 25 10.16 -19.89 10.81
C ALA A 25 11.06 -18.92 11.58
N GLY A 26 11.34 -17.74 11.00
CA GLY A 26 12.23 -16.75 11.61
C GLY A 26 13.73 -17.01 11.43
N GLU A 27 14.12 -18.09 10.78
CA GLU A 27 15.51 -18.44 10.49
C GLU A 27 15.74 -18.46 8.98
N TYR A 28 16.92 -18.04 8.54
CA TYR A 28 17.32 -18.14 7.12
C TYR A 28 17.24 -19.62 6.66
N PRO A 29 16.67 -19.93 5.49
CA PRO A 29 16.31 -19.04 4.37
C PRO A 29 14.87 -18.51 4.39
N PHE A 30 14.17 -18.58 5.53
CA PHE A 30 12.83 -18.05 5.76
C PHE A 30 11.71 -18.73 4.96
N THR A 31 11.90 -19.97 4.47
CA THR A 31 10.87 -20.70 3.69
C THR A 31 9.55 -20.83 4.47
N ARG A 32 9.61 -20.87 5.80
CA ARG A 32 8.42 -20.98 6.68
C ARG A 32 7.93 -19.65 7.25
N GLY A 33 8.50 -18.52 6.83
CA GLY A 33 8.11 -17.18 7.24
C GLY A 33 9.25 -16.40 7.91
N LEU A 34 9.14 -15.06 7.83
CA LEU A 34 10.17 -14.12 8.30
C LEU A 34 10.26 -14.02 9.83
N PHE A 35 9.19 -14.33 10.56
CA PHE A 35 9.12 -14.21 12.02
C PHE A 35 8.88 -15.58 12.66
N ALA A 36 9.48 -15.85 13.82
CA ALA A 36 9.34 -17.15 14.48
C ALA A 36 7.90 -17.50 14.88
N GLU A 37 7.12 -16.49 15.31
CA GLU A 37 5.78 -16.68 15.84
C GLU A 37 4.68 -16.39 14.80
N MET A 38 5.03 -15.74 13.68
CA MET A 38 4.13 -15.36 12.59
C MET A 38 2.79 -14.80 13.12
N TYR A 39 1.68 -15.34 12.60
CA TYR A 39 0.32 -14.92 12.91
C TYR A 39 -0.17 -15.36 14.29
N ARG A 40 0.63 -16.13 15.06
CA ARG A 40 0.34 -16.40 16.48
C ARG A 40 0.68 -15.19 17.35
N ALA A 41 1.65 -14.37 16.95
CA ALA A 41 2.01 -13.13 17.64
C ALA A 41 1.31 -11.91 17.03
N LYS A 42 1.31 -11.78 15.70
CA LYS A 42 0.71 -10.63 15.00
C LYS A 42 0.12 -11.05 13.67
N LEU A 43 -1.17 -10.80 13.46
CA LEU A 43 -1.84 -11.00 12.18
C LEU A 43 -1.23 -10.12 11.09
N TRP A 44 -1.43 -10.49 9.82
CA TRP A 44 -1.11 -9.61 8.71
C TRP A 44 -1.91 -8.31 8.80
N THR A 45 -1.35 -7.22 8.25
CA THR A 45 -2.09 -5.96 8.16
C THR A 45 -3.24 -6.13 7.15
N MET A 46 -4.47 -5.91 7.61
CA MET A 46 -5.61 -5.78 6.69
C MET A 46 -5.50 -4.42 6.04
N ARG A 47 -5.20 -4.38 4.75
CA ARG A 47 -4.92 -3.15 4.01
C ARG A 47 -5.65 -3.19 2.67
N GLN A 48 -6.83 -2.58 2.63
CA GLN A 48 -7.59 -2.46 1.39
C GLN A 48 -7.01 -1.33 0.54
N TYR A 49 -6.82 -1.62 -0.74
CA TYR A 49 -6.48 -0.65 -1.76
C TYR A 49 -7.71 0.20 -2.09
N SER A 50 -7.61 1.52 -1.91
CA SER A 50 -8.74 2.42 -2.11
C SER A 50 -8.30 3.82 -2.52
N GLY A 51 -9.09 4.43 -3.40
CA GLY A 51 -8.95 5.79 -3.87
C GLY A 51 -9.86 5.98 -5.07
N TYR A 52 -10.63 7.06 -5.08
CA TYR A 52 -11.48 7.45 -6.20
C TYR A 52 -11.90 8.92 -6.03
N ALA A 53 -12.24 9.56 -7.15
CA ALA A 53 -12.74 10.92 -7.20
C ALA A 53 -11.83 11.92 -6.46
N THR A 54 -12.39 12.66 -5.51
CA THR A 54 -11.69 13.73 -4.79
C THR A 54 -10.95 13.20 -3.56
N ALA A 55 -10.08 14.04 -3.00
CA ALA A 55 -9.39 13.76 -1.76
C ALA A 55 -10.36 13.57 -0.58
N GLU A 56 -11.44 14.36 -0.52
CA GLU A 56 -12.50 14.27 0.48
C GLU A 56 -13.29 12.96 0.36
N ASP A 57 -13.64 12.54 -0.87
CA ASP A 57 -14.34 11.27 -1.10
C ASP A 57 -13.50 10.08 -0.64
N THR A 58 -12.20 10.09 -0.99
CA THR A 58 -11.26 9.05 -0.55
C THR A 58 -11.02 9.10 0.96
N ASN A 59 -10.94 10.28 1.57
CA ASN A 59 -10.82 10.45 3.02
C ASN A 59 -12.05 9.85 3.76
N ALA A 60 -13.26 10.14 3.28
CA ALA A 60 -14.48 9.55 3.84
C ALA A 60 -14.44 8.01 3.75
N ARG A 61 -13.91 7.47 2.65
CA ARG A 61 -13.67 6.04 2.50
C ARG A 61 -12.63 5.50 3.48
N PHE A 62 -11.54 6.21 3.73
CA PHE A 62 -10.54 5.80 4.73
C PHE A 62 -11.13 5.74 6.13
N HIS A 63 -11.89 6.75 6.56
CA HIS A 63 -12.58 6.73 7.86
C HIS A 63 -13.56 5.56 7.97
N TYR A 64 -14.35 5.31 6.91
CA TYR A 64 -15.21 4.13 6.85
C TYR A 64 -14.41 2.84 7.04
N LEU A 65 -13.33 2.64 6.29
CA LEU A 65 -12.52 1.43 6.34
C LEU A 65 -11.87 1.23 7.72
N LEU A 66 -11.33 2.28 8.32
CA LEU A 66 -10.78 2.25 9.68
C LEU A 66 -11.86 1.86 10.69
N SER A 67 -13.08 2.40 10.56
CA SER A 67 -14.22 2.02 11.42
C SER A 67 -14.64 0.55 11.28
N GLN A 68 -14.35 -0.07 10.13
CA GLN A 68 -14.61 -1.49 9.88
C GLN A 68 -13.45 -2.40 10.31
N GLY A 69 -12.44 -1.87 11.02
CA GLY A 69 -11.33 -2.64 11.56
C GLY A 69 -10.12 -2.78 10.64
N GLN A 70 -10.04 -1.98 9.55
CA GLN A 70 -8.84 -1.92 8.73
C GLN A 70 -7.65 -1.40 9.57
N THR A 71 -6.49 -2.06 9.47
CA THR A 71 -5.31 -1.77 10.31
C THR A 71 -4.20 -1.02 9.58
N GLY A 72 -4.39 -0.70 8.30
CA GLY A 72 -3.51 0.20 7.54
C GLY A 72 -4.18 0.66 6.25
N LEU A 73 -3.82 1.85 5.76
CA LEU A 73 -4.43 2.45 4.56
C LEU A 73 -3.59 2.15 3.31
N SER A 74 -4.22 2.01 2.15
CA SER A 74 -3.51 1.95 0.86
C SER A 74 -4.22 2.83 -0.16
N THR A 75 -3.48 3.79 -0.69
CA THR A 75 -4.00 4.85 -1.56
C THR A 75 -3.78 4.48 -3.02
N ALA A 76 -4.87 4.50 -3.78
CA ALA A 76 -4.87 4.44 -5.24
C ALA A 76 -4.90 5.87 -5.80
N PHE A 77 -3.98 6.23 -6.69
CA PHE A 77 -3.93 7.55 -7.34
C PHE A 77 -4.51 7.49 -8.75
N ASP A 78 -5.07 8.58 -9.23
CA ASP A 78 -5.56 8.65 -10.61
C ASP A 78 -4.41 8.64 -11.64
N LEU A 79 -4.76 8.47 -12.90
CA LEU A 79 -3.75 8.39 -13.97
C LEU A 79 -2.94 9.70 -14.13
N PRO A 80 -3.55 10.91 -14.08
CA PRO A 80 -2.79 12.17 -14.09
C PRO A 80 -1.72 12.26 -12.99
N THR A 81 -2.08 11.96 -11.74
CA THR A 81 -1.14 11.96 -10.60
C THR A 81 -0.01 10.96 -10.80
N GLN A 82 -0.33 9.77 -11.32
CA GLN A 82 0.66 8.73 -11.65
C GLN A 82 1.62 9.17 -12.76
N MET A 83 1.15 10.01 -13.68
CA MET A 83 1.91 10.47 -14.85
C MET A 83 2.59 11.83 -14.66
N GLY A 84 2.37 12.49 -13.52
CA GLY A 84 2.97 13.78 -13.20
C GLY A 84 2.30 14.96 -13.90
N TYR A 85 1.00 14.84 -14.16
CA TYR A 85 0.17 15.93 -14.66
C TYR A 85 -0.72 16.49 -13.55
N ASP A 86 -0.80 17.82 -13.49
CA ASP A 86 -1.83 18.50 -12.72
C ASP A 86 -3.22 18.26 -13.33
N SER A 87 -4.26 18.39 -12.51
CA SER A 87 -5.64 18.08 -12.91
C SER A 87 -6.19 18.98 -14.03
N ASP A 88 -5.61 20.17 -14.24
CA ASP A 88 -5.97 21.10 -15.31
C ASP A 88 -5.14 20.92 -16.59
N HIS A 89 -4.19 19.98 -16.60
CA HIS A 89 -3.38 19.69 -17.77
C HIS A 89 -4.24 19.08 -18.88
N LYS A 90 -3.99 19.46 -20.14
CA LYS A 90 -4.79 18.98 -21.29
C LYS A 90 -4.83 17.45 -21.45
N LEU A 91 -3.76 16.76 -21.03
CA LEU A 91 -3.69 15.30 -21.08
C LEU A 91 -4.38 14.60 -19.89
N ALA A 92 -4.83 15.36 -18.89
CA ALA A 92 -5.57 14.84 -17.74
C ALA A 92 -7.09 14.78 -18.00
N ASP A 93 -7.57 15.44 -19.05
CA ASP A 93 -9.00 15.53 -19.37
C ASP A 93 -9.65 14.14 -19.46
N GLY A 94 -10.75 13.96 -18.72
CA GLY A 94 -11.48 12.69 -18.64
C GLY A 94 -10.86 11.59 -17.75
N GLU A 95 -9.69 11.83 -17.15
CA GLU A 95 -9.00 10.84 -16.30
C GLU A 95 -8.85 11.26 -14.83
N VAL A 96 -9.07 12.55 -14.53
CA VAL A 96 -9.03 13.10 -13.15
C VAL A 96 -10.00 12.35 -12.24
N GLY A 97 -9.47 11.76 -11.16
CA GLY A 97 -10.26 11.06 -10.14
C GLY A 97 -10.90 9.74 -10.58
N LYS A 98 -10.65 9.26 -11.80
CA LYS A 98 -11.42 8.14 -12.40
C LYS A 98 -11.00 6.77 -11.87
N VAL A 99 -9.69 6.56 -11.71
CA VAL A 99 -9.10 5.26 -11.30
C VAL A 99 -8.40 5.34 -9.94
N GLY A 100 -8.52 6.48 -9.26
CA GLY A 100 -7.86 6.76 -8.00
C GLY A 100 -8.18 8.18 -7.54
N VAL A 101 -7.58 8.60 -6.44
CA VAL A 101 -7.67 9.99 -5.95
C VAL A 101 -6.78 10.90 -6.79
N ALA A 102 -7.29 12.09 -7.13
CA ALA A 102 -6.50 13.15 -7.76
C ALA A 102 -5.69 13.93 -6.69
N ILE A 103 -4.37 14.08 -6.90
CA ILE A 103 -3.50 14.89 -6.04
C ILE A 103 -2.66 15.80 -6.93
N SER A 104 -2.92 17.10 -6.89
CA SER A 104 -2.12 18.10 -7.61
C SER A 104 -1.30 18.98 -6.66
N SER A 105 -1.66 19.04 -5.37
CA SER A 105 -0.92 19.85 -4.39
C SER A 105 -0.90 19.26 -2.97
N ILE A 106 -0.25 19.98 -2.05
CA ILE A 106 -0.24 19.63 -0.64
C ILE A 106 -1.64 19.74 -0.02
N GLU A 107 -2.47 20.68 -0.46
CA GLU A 107 -3.83 20.88 0.04
C GLU A 107 -4.71 19.64 -0.23
N ASP A 108 -4.51 18.95 -1.34
CA ASP A 108 -5.21 17.69 -1.64
C ASP A 108 -4.73 16.56 -0.71
N MET A 109 -3.42 16.49 -0.45
CA MET A 109 -2.86 15.53 0.50
C MET A 109 -3.36 15.79 1.94
N GLU A 110 -3.56 17.05 2.32
CA GLU A 110 -4.16 17.43 3.60
C GLU A 110 -5.61 16.98 3.72
N ARG A 111 -6.42 17.21 2.67
CA ARG A 111 -7.80 16.73 2.61
C ARG A 111 -7.87 15.21 2.68
N LEU A 112 -7.00 14.53 1.93
CA LEU A 112 -6.93 13.07 1.88
C LEU A 112 -6.71 12.44 3.27
N PHE A 113 -5.91 13.08 4.11
CA PHE A 113 -5.60 12.61 5.47
C PHE A 113 -6.23 13.46 6.58
N ALA A 114 -7.25 14.25 6.25
CA ALA A 114 -7.96 15.06 7.24
C ALA A 114 -8.55 14.15 8.34
N GLY A 115 -8.26 14.47 9.60
CA GLY A 115 -8.69 13.69 10.76
C GLY A 115 -7.97 12.34 10.94
N ILE A 116 -6.91 12.05 10.17
CA ILE A 116 -6.11 10.82 10.28
C ILE A 116 -4.67 11.21 10.65
N ARG A 117 -4.24 10.87 11.87
CA ARG A 117 -2.86 11.14 12.31
C ARG A 117 -1.91 10.13 11.68
N LEU A 118 -1.01 10.60 10.82
CA LEU A 118 -0.10 9.73 10.03
C LEU A 118 0.90 8.94 10.90
N GLU A 119 1.16 9.40 12.12
CA GLU A 119 1.97 8.70 13.13
C GLU A 119 1.28 7.46 13.70
N GLU A 120 -0.05 7.41 13.69
CA GLU A 120 -0.85 6.37 14.36
C GLU A 120 -1.37 5.30 13.39
N VAL A 121 -1.26 5.55 12.08
CA VAL A 121 -1.68 4.62 11.03
C VAL A 121 -0.53 4.32 10.09
N THR A 122 -0.42 3.06 9.70
CA THR A 122 0.49 2.67 8.63
C THR A 122 -0.17 2.86 7.27
N THR A 123 0.49 3.61 6.38
CA THR A 123 -0.04 3.93 5.05
C THR A 123 0.77 3.26 3.93
N SER A 124 0.17 3.11 2.76
CA SER A 124 0.83 2.62 1.56
C SER A 124 0.39 3.47 0.37
N MET A 125 1.33 3.90 -0.45
CA MET A 125 1.06 4.68 -1.66
C MET A 125 1.51 3.86 -2.88
N THR A 126 0.55 3.43 -3.70
CA THR A 126 0.80 2.72 -4.95
C THR A 126 1.12 3.74 -6.04
N ILE A 127 2.38 4.17 -6.07
CA ILE A 127 2.87 5.24 -6.94
C ILE A 127 4.33 4.97 -7.30
N ASN A 128 4.70 5.20 -8.56
CA ASN A 128 6.02 4.84 -9.11
C ASN A 128 6.75 6.07 -9.67
N ALA A 129 6.50 6.45 -10.93
CA ALA A 129 7.22 7.56 -11.59
C ALA A 129 7.25 8.87 -10.78
N THR A 130 6.15 9.21 -10.10
CA THR A 130 6.02 10.42 -9.28
C THR A 130 6.20 10.17 -7.78
N ALA A 131 6.67 8.99 -7.37
CA ALA A 131 6.78 8.56 -5.97
C ALA A 131 7.49 9.55 -5.06
N SER A 132 8.58 10.17 -5.53
CA SER A 132 9.35 11.15 -4.75
C SER A 132 8.53 12.40 -4.41
N ILE A 133 7.67 12.85 -5.33
CA ILE A 133 6.79 14.01 -5.16
C ILE A 133 5.71 13.67 -4.11
N LEU A 134 5.02 12.55 -4.28
CA LEU A 134 3.94 12.14 -3.36
C LEU A 134 4.49 11.84 -1.96
N LEU A 135 5.68 11.24 -1.85
CA LEU A 135 6.36 11.07 -0.57
C LEU A 135 6.71 12.41 0.09
N ALA A 136 7.17 13.40 -0.68
CA ALA A 136 7.45 14.73 -0.16
C ALA A 136 6.18 15.41 0.37
N LEU A 137 5.06 15.33 -0.36
CA LEU A 137 3.76 15.85 0.10
C LEU A 137 3.29 15.14 1.36
N TYR A 138 3.39 13.80 1.41
CA TYR A 138 3.03 13.00 2.58
C TYR A 138 3.83 13.38 3.83
N ILE A 139 5.15 13.54 3.70
CA ILE A 139 6.03 13.99 4.79
C ILE A 139 5.69 15.43 5.20
N ALA A 140 5.36 16.31 4.25
CA ALA A 140 4.97 17.69 4.56
C ALA A 140 3.67 17.74 5.38
N VAL A 141 2.68 16.91 5.04
CA VAL A 141 1.45 16.75 5.85
C VAL A 141 1.78 16.21 7.24
N ALA A 142 2.62 15.18 7.35
CA ALA A 142 3.05 14.65 8.66
C ALA A 142 3.72 15.72 9.53
N LYS A 143 4.59 16.56 8.94
CA LYS A 143 5.19 17.71 9.63
C LYS A 143 4.15 18.72 10.09
N LYS A 144 3.15 19.06 9.25
CA LYS A 144 2.06 19.95 9.64
C LYS A 144 1.19 19.38 10.77
N GLN A 145 1.06 18.06 10.87
CA GLN A 145 0.43 17.37 12.00
C GLN A 145 1.32 17.29 13.26
N ASN A 146 2.54 17.84 13.22
CA ASN A 146 3.57 17.74 14.27
C ASN A 146 3.97 16.30 14.62
N ALA A 147 3.94 15.38 13.64
CA ALA A 147 4.34 14.00 13.85
C ALA A 147 5.87 13.84 13.96
N ASP A 148 6.33 12.88 14.78
CA ASP A 148 7.71 12.41 14.70
C ASP A 148 7.90 11.58 13.43
N LEU A 149 8.72 12.06 12.50
CA LEU A 149 8.99 11.36 11.23
C LEU A 149 9.60 9.98 11.42
N LYS A 150 10.24 9.69 12.57
CA LYS A 150 10.76 8.36 12.89
C LYS A 150 9.65 7.36 13.27
N ALA A 151 8.50 7.85 13.71
CA ALA A 151 7.33 7.04 14.05
C ALA A 151 6.43 6.77 12.83
N ILE A 152 6.64 7.50 11.73
CA ILE A 152 5.89 7.31 10.49
C ILE A 152 6.24 5.96 9.88
N SER A 153 5.23 5.12 9.70
CA SER A 153 5.36 3.80 9.09
C SER A 153 4.55 3.72 7.80
N GLY A 154 5.15 3.18 6.75
CA GLY A 154 4.42 2.97 5.51
C GLY A 154 5.29 2.45 4.38
N THR A 155 4.73 2.50 3.17
CA THR A 155 5.41 2.05 1.96
C THR A 155 5.04 2.96 0.80
N VAL A 156 6.03 3.28 -0.04
CA VAL A 156 5.80 3.82 -1.38
C VAL A 156 6.24 2.75 -2.35
N GLN A 157 5.45 2.45 -3.37
CA GLN A 157 5.75 1.35 -4.30
C GLN A 157 7.12 1.54 -4.96
N ASN A 158 7.33 2.66 -5.66
CA ASN A 158 8.63 3.10 -6.18
C ASN A 158 9.43 2.00 -6.92
N ASP A 159 8.75 1.25 -7.79
CA ASP A 159 9.32 0.23 -8.66
C ASP A 159 9.08 0.65 -10.12
N ILE A 160 10.15 1.04 -10.83
CA ILE A 160 10.11 1.65 -12.18
C ILE A 160 10.79 0.73 -13.19
#